data_AF-T2JLH4-F1
#
_entry.id   AF-T2JLH4-F1
#
_cell.length_a   1.000
_cell.length_b   1.000
_cell.length_c   1.000
_cell.angle_alpha   90.00
_cell.angle_beta   90.00
_cell.angle_gamma   90.00
#
_symmetry.space_group_name_H-M   'P 1'
#
loop_
_entity.id
_entity.type
_entity.pdbx_description
1 polymer ?
#
loop_
_entity_poly.entity_id
_entity_poly.type
_entity_poly.pdbx_seq_one_letter_code
_entity_poly.pdbx_strand_id
1 'polypeptide(L)'
;MLALHFLNSIHVRDCKLKGFPDQDIWEYARLNGFIIVSKDSDFYQRRLLYGQPPKVIWLRIGHCTRNDLVNLIIKYKEQINTFNNHPSESILII
;
A
#
# COMPACT_ATOMS: atom_id res chain seq x y z
N MET A 1 7.98 -5.56 -12.98
CA MET A 1 6.68 -5.30 -13.66
C MET A 1 5.96 -4.10 -13.03
N LEU A 2 5.73 -4.05 -11.70
CA LEU A 2 5.20 -2.82 -11.06
C LEU A 2 6.15 -1.62 -11.11
N ALA A 3 7.46 -1.86 -10.95
CA ALA A 3 8.49 -0.80 -10.96
C ALA A 3 8.49 0.07 -12.22
N LEU A 4 7.96 -0.42 -13.34
CA LEU A 4 7.86 0.33 -14.60
C LEU A 4 6.71 1.36 -14.57
N HIS A 5 5.70 1.13 -13.72
CA HIS A 5 4.56 2.04 -13.52
C HIS A 5 4.71 2.88 -12.24
N PHE A 6 5.46 2.38 -11.25
CA PHE A 6 5.75 3.00 -9.97
C PHE A 6 7.24 2.83 -9.62
N LEU A 7 8.07 3.76 -10.09
CA LEU A 7 9.55 3.68 -9.99
C LEU A 7 10.06 3.54 -8.55
N ASN A 8 9.33 4.09 -7.57
CA ASN A 8 9.69 4.04 -6.16
C ASN A 8 8.82 3.04 -5.35
N SER A 9 8.22 2.05 -6.02
CA SER A 9 7.53 0.95 -5.34
C SER A 9 8.50 -0.16 -4.96
N ILE A 10 8.41 -0.64 -3.72
CA ILE A 10 9.23 -1.73 -3.20
C ILE A 10 8.32 -2.78 -2.54
N HIS A 11 8.59 -4.06 -2.79
CA HIS A 11 7.87 -5.13 -2.12
C HIS A 11 8.47 -5.38 -0.74
N VAL A 12 7.66 -5.74 0.27
CA VAL A 12 8.14 -6.00 1.64
C VAL A 12 9.30 -7.00 1.73
N ARG A 13 9.35 -7.94 0.78
CA ARG A 13 10.47 -8.90 0.62
C ARG A 13 11.78 -8.20 0.30
N ASP A 14 11.74 -7.20 -0.57
CA ASP A 14 12.92 -6.46 -1.02
C ASP A 14 13.37 -5.44 0.04
N CYS A 15 12.47 -5.04 0.95
CA CYS A 15 12.79 -4.32 2.19
C CYS A 15 13.42 -5.19 3.28
N LYS A 16 13.62 -6.50 3.04
CA LYS A 16 14.02 -7.49 4.07
C LYS A 16 13.03 -7.63 5.24
N LEU A 17 11.78 -7.21 5.06
CA LEU A 17 10.70 -7.29 6.06
C LEU A 17 9.80 -8.51 5.87
N LYS A 18 10.18 -9.45 5.01
CA LYS A 18 9.38 -10.68 4.82
C LYS A 18 9.37 -11.48 6.13
N GLY A 19 8.18 -11.73 6.66
CA GLY A 19 7.99 -12.48 7.91
C GLY A 19 8.05 -11.62 9.17
N PHE A 20 8.25 -10.31 9.03
CA PHE A 20 8.12 -9.37 10.15
C PHE A 20 6.64 -9.11 10.43
N PRO A 21 6.28 -8.81 11.69
CA PRO A 21 4.94 -8.34 12.06
C PRO A 21 4.49 -7.11 11.26
N ASP A 22 3.17 -6.96 11.09
CA ASP A 22 2.58 -5.80 10.41
C ASP A 22 2.93 -4.46 11.07
N GLN A 23 3.22 -4.46 12.37
CA GLN A 23 3.69 -3.27 13.08
C GLN A 23 5.05 -2.79 12.57
N ASP A 24 5.97 -3.69 12.25
CA ASP A 24 7.29 -3.32 11.75
C ASP A 24 7.19 -2.83 10.30
N ILE A 25 6.32 -3.45 9.50
CA ILE A 25 6.01 -2.98 8.14
C ILE A 25 5.37 -1.58 8.20
N TRP A 26 4.47 -1.36 9.15
CA TRP A 26 3.83 -0.07 9.40
C TRP A 26 4.85 1.01 9.73
N GLU A 27 5.72 0.75 10.70
CA GLU A 27 6.72 1.71 11.14
C GLU A 27 7.76 1.99 10.05
N TYR A 28 8.17 0.96 9.31
CA TYR A 28 9.04 1.15 8.16
C TYR A 28 8.39 2.06 7.11
N ALA A 29 7.12 1.84 6.77
CA ALA A 29 6.42 2.67 5.81
C ALA A 29 6.27 4.12 6.32
N ARG A 30 5.95 4.28 7.61
CA ARG A 30 5.84 5.58 8.27
C ARG A 30 7.15 6.38 8.20
N LEU A 31 8.26 5.77 8.59
CA LEU A 31 9.57 6.42 8.66
C LEU A 31 10.12 6.78 7.28
N ASN A 32 9.80 5.99 6.26
CA ASN A 32 10.31 6.18 4.90
C ASN A 32 9.31 6.91 3.97
N GLY A 33 8.14 7.34 4.49
CA GLY A 33 7.13 8.04 3.70
C GLY A 33 6.47 7.17 2.63
N PHE A 34 6.40 5.85 2.83
CA PHE A 34 5.73 4.93 1.91
C PHE A 34 4.21 4.89 2.13
N ILE A 35 3.51 4.56 1.05
CA ILE A 35 2.11 4.14 1.08
C ILE A 35 2.08 2.61 1.15
N ILE A 36 1.32 2.06 2.09
CA ILE A 36 1.13 0.62 2.20
C ILE A 36 -0.01 0.20 1.27
N VAL A 37 0.24 -0.76 0.37
CA VAL A 37 -0.79 -1.37 -0.48
C VAL A 37 -0.98 -2.81 -0.02
N SER A 38 -2.17 -3.15 0.48
CA SER A 38 -2.45 -4.49 0.98
C SER A 38 -3.90 -4.92 0.72
N LYS A 39 -4.10 -6.24 0.61
CA LYS A 39 -5.43 -6.87 0.67
C LYS A 39 -5.90 -7.06 2.11
N ASP A 40 -4.94 -7.09 3.05
CA ASP A 40 -5.23 -7.31 4.45
C ASP A 40 -5.90 -6.08 5.07
N SER A 41 -7.01 -6.33 5.78
CA SER A 41 -7.76 -5.30 6.47
C SER A 41 -7.02 -4.76 7.69
N ASP A 42 -6.02 -5.48 8.21
CA ASP A 42 -5.30 -5.07 9.41
C ASP A 42 -4.60 -3.72 9.24
N PHE A 43 -4.06 -3.42 8.05
CA PHE A 43 -3.50 -2.11 7.74
C PHE A 43 -4.56 -1.01 7.65
N TYR A 44 -5.75 -1.32 7.11
CA TYR A 44 -6.87 -0.39 7.08
C TYR A 44 -7.36 -0.07 8.50
N GLN A 45 -7.59 -1.09 9.32
CA GLN A 45 -8.00 -0.93 10.72
C GLN A 45 -6.95 -0.15 11.53
N ARG A 46 -5.67 -0.49 11.35
CA ARG A 46 -4.55 0.24 11.96
C ARG A 46 -4.55 1.71 11.54
N ARG A 47 -4.87 2.02 10.28
CA ARG A 47 -5.00 3.41 9.84
C ARG A 47 -6.16 4.15 10.49
N LEU A 48 -7.29 3.49 10.72
CA LEU A 48 -8.41 4.09 11.45
C LEU A 48 -8.07 4.37 12.91
N LEU A 49 -7.29 3.48 13.55
CA LEU A 49 -6.93 3.60 14.96
C LEU A 49 -5.81 4.64 15.23
N TYR A 50 -4.75 4.65 14.41
CA TYR A 50 -3.53 5.41 14.71
C TYR A 50 -3.35 6.71 13.92
N GLY A 51 -4.22 7.01 12.96
CA GLY A 51 -4.04 8.23 12.15
C GLY A 51 -2.94 8.10 11.08
N GLN A 52 -2.59 9.22 10.44
CA GLN A 52 -1.46 9.29 9.49
C GLN A 52 -0.24 9.86 10.18
N PRO A 53 0.98 9.54 9.71
CA PRO A 53 1.35 8.58 8.64
C PRO A 53 1.45 7.10 9.11
N PRO A 54 1.49 6.10 8.19
CA PRO A 54 1.51 6.15 6.72
C PRO A 54 0.11 6.21 6.07
N LYS A 55 0.06 6.42 4.75
CA LYS A 55 -1.16 6.25 3.95
C LYS A 55 -1.37 4.77 3.62
N VAL A 56 -2.63 4.35 3.45
CA VAL A 56 -2.98 2.97 3.15
C VAL A 56 -3.89 2.87 1.93
N ILE A 57 -3.56 1.97 1.01
CA ILE A 57 -4.42 1.54 -0.09
C ILE A 57 -4.89 0.13 0.24
N TRP A 58 -6.19 -0.02 0.49
CA TRP A 58 -6.80 -1.31 0.78
C TRP A 58 -7.46 -1.88 -0.48
N LEU A 59 -6.94 -3.02 -0.95
CA LEU A 59 -7.43 -3.73 -2.13
C LEU A 59 -8.54 -4.71 -1.71
N ARG A 60 -9.80 -4.35 -1.96
CA ARG A 60 -11.00 -5.16 -1.66
C ARG A 60 -11.26 -6.18 -2.76
N ILE A 61 -10.32 -7.10 -2.92
CA ILE A 61 -10.41 -8.19 -3.89
C ILE A 61 -10.35 -9.55 -3.19
N GLY A 62 -11.08 -10.52 -3.73
CA GLY A 62 -11.04 -11.90 -3.27
C GLY A 62 -9.76 -12.63 -3.71
N HIS A 63 -9.88 -13.96 -3.89
CA HIS A 63 -8.78 -14.75 -4.46
C HIS A 63 -8.40 -14.21 -5.84
N CYS A 64 -7.14 -13.85 -5.98
CA CYS A 64 -6.59 -13.30 -7.20
C CYS A 64 -5.16 -13.80 -7.37
N THR A 65 -4.73 -13.93 -8.62
CA THR A 65 -3.33 -14.21 -8.90
C THR A 65 -2.48 -12.96 -8.66
N ARG A 66 -1.16 -13.13 -8.69
CA ARG A 66 -0.23 -11.99 -8.67
C ARG A 66 -0.46 -11.07 -9.87
N ASN A 67 -0.75 -11.62 -11.05
CA ASN A 67 -0.98 -10.83 -12.26
C ASN A 67 -2.26 -10.00 -12.15
N ASP A 68 -3.33 -10.56 -11.59
CA ASP A 68 -4.58 -9.82 -11.36
C ASP A 68 -4.34 -8.62 -10.42
N LEU A 69 -3.56 -8.82 -9.35
CA LEU A 69 -3.21 -7.75 -8.42
C LEU A 69 -2.36 -6.66 -9.09
N VAL A 70 -1.38 -7.04 -9.92
CA VAL A 70 -0.57 -6.07 -10.68
C VAL A 70 -1.45 -5.29 -11.66
N ASN A 71 -2.30 -5.98 -12.42
CA ASN A 71 -3.21 -5.35 -13.38
C ASN A 71 -4.20 -4.40 -12.71
N LEU A 72 -4.71 -4.77 -11.53
CA LEU A 72 -5.56 -3.89 -10.73
C LEU A 72 -4.81 -2.61 -10.33
N ILE A 73 -3.62 -2.74 -9.75
CA ILE A 73 -2.84 -1.57 -9.33
C ILE A 73 -2.51 -0.66 -10.53
N ILE A 74 -2.20 -1.25 -11.70
CA ILE A 74 -1.96 -0.49 -12.94
C ILE A 74 -3.25 0.19 -13.42
N LYS A 75 -4.38 -0.50 -13.39
CA LYS A 75 -5.69 0.05 -13.78
C LYS A 75 -6.05 1.29 -12.97
N TYR A 76 -5.69 1.32 -11.70
CA TYR A 76 -5.98 2.42 -10.77
C TYR A 76 -4.83 3.43 -10.61
N LYS A 77 -3.83 3.40 -11.50
CA LYS A 77 -2.61 4.23 -11.38
C LYS A 77 -2.89 5.72 -11.20
N GLU A 78 -3.78 6.31 -12.00
CA GLU A 78 -4.12 7.74 -11.90
C GLU A 78 -4.75 8.09 -10.54
N GLN A 79 -5.59 7.21 -10.02
CA GLN A 79 -6.24 7.39 -8.72
C GLN A 79 -5.23 7.28 -7.58
N ILE A 80 -4.29 6.33 -7.67
CA ILE A 80 -3.18 6.17 -6.71
C ILE A 80 -2.26 7.39 -6.72
N ASN A 81 -1.95 7.94 -7.90
CA ASN A 81 -1.12 9.15 -8.02
C ASN A 81 -1.81 10.38 -7.42
N THR A 82 -3.10 10.56 -7.71
CA THR A 82 -3.91 11.63 -7.12
C THR A 82 -3.95 11.51 -5.59
N PHE A 83 -4.21 10.30 -5.09
CA PHE A 83 -4.21 9.99 -3.66
C PHE A 83 -2.86 10.29 -2.98
N ASN A 84 -1.74 9.96 -3.64
CA ASN A 84 -0.40 10.26 -3.12
C ASN A 84 -0.21 11.77 -2.91
N ASN A 85 -0.69 12.59 -3.85
CA ASN A 85 -0.52 14.05 -3.82
C ASN A 85 -1.51 14.78 -2.88
N HIS A 86 -2.59 14.14 -2.44
CA HIS A 86 -3.56 14.74 -1.52
C HIS A 86 -3.07 14.72 -0.05
N PRO A 87 -2.87 15.86 0.64
CA PRO A 87 -2.27 15.87 1.97
C PRO A 87 -3.21 15.40 3.10
N SER A 88 -4.52 15.52 2.90
CA SER A 88 -5.55 15.15 3.88
C SER A 88 -6.09 13.73 3.68
N GLU A 89 -5.94 13.17 2.48
CA GLU A 89 -6.38 11.80 2.19
C GLU A 89 -5.35 10.79 2.70
N SER A 90 -5.87 9.72 3.28
CA SER A 90 -5.03 8.79 4.01
C SER A 90 -5.40 7.33 3.86
N ILE A 91 -6.60 7.08 3.35
CA ILE A 91 -7.06 5.76 2.94
C ILE A 91 -7.63 5.89 1.52
N LEU A 92 -7.23 4.96 0.65
CA LEU A 92 -7.88 4.72 -0.63
C LEU A 92 -8.36 3.27 -0.65
N ILE A 93 -9.58 3.04 -1.09
CA ILE A 93 -10.18 1.72 -1.22
C ILE A 93 -10.36 1.42 -2.70
N ILE A 94 -9.81 0.31 -3.16
CA ILE A 94 -9.84 -0.16 -4.55
C ILE A 94 -10.50 -1.53 -4.61
#